data_AF-A0A6J2XX73-F1
#
_entry.id   AF-A0A6J2XX73-F1
#
_cell.length_a   1.000
_cell.length_b   1.000
_cell.length_c   1.000
_cell.angle_alpha   90.00
_cell.angle_beta   90.00
_cell.angle_gamma   90.00
#
_symmetry.space_group_name_H-M   'P 1'
#
loop_
_entity.id
_entity.type
_entity.pdbx_description
1 polymer ?
#
loop_
_entity_poly.entity_id
_entity_poly.type
_entity_poly.pdbx_seq_one_letter_code
_entity_poly.pdbx_strand_id
1 'polypeptide(L)'
;MTKLLYRFIRRKISFFVVPCLIISALFIIYQLKIFYEISASVPNRNSKELYKEKLVRGSHVQEKRFYTAENGKFTCIRSSEVIDFEKVNDDYCDCEDSSDEPGTNACPDGIFYCTQTSLNKKFPKMIPSSKVNDGICDCCDGSEEYRSNEIIKNFPRNLQKVSNHFLVPCPNVC
;
A
#
# COMPACT_ATOMS: atom_id res chain seq x y z
N MET A 1 -72.63 -13.13 24.97
CA MET A 1 -71.94 -11.96 24.39
C MET A 1 -70.42 -12.12 24.17
N THR A 2 -69.79 -13.27 24.45
CA THR A 2 -68.31 -13.39 24.48
C THR A 2 -67.65 -13.92 23.19
N LYS A 3 -68.31 -14.79 22.42
CA LYS A 3 -67.73 -15.40 21.20
C LYS A 3 -67.71 -14.47 19.96
N LEU A 4 -68.67 -13.55 19.84
CA LEU A 4 -68.77 -12.63 18.69
C LEU A 4 -67.72 -11.52 18.76
N LEU A 5 -67.52 -10.95 19.96
CA LEU A 5 -66.50 -9.93 20.24
C LEU A 5 -65.08 -10.48 20.03
N TYR A 6 -64.81 -11.71 20.50
CA TYR A 6 -63.52 -12.40 20.29
C TYR A 6 -63.21 -12.64 18.80
N ARG A 7 -64.18 -13.10 18.01
CA ARG A 7 -64.04 -13.25 16.55
C ARG A 7 -63.81 -11.92 15.84
N PHE A 8 -64.45 -10.85 16.30
CA PHE A 8 -64.30 -9.51 15.72
C PHE A 8 -62.93 -8.90 16.02
N ILE A 9 -62.45 -9.03 17.26
CA ILE A 9 -61.13 -8.58 17.71
C ILE A 9 -60.02 -9.39 17.01
N ARG A 10 -60.13 -10.72 16.93
CA ARG A 10 -59.16 -11.59 16.24
C ARG A 10 -59.03 -11.24 14.75
N ARG A 11 -60.13 -10.88 14.08
CA ARG A 11 -60.12 -10.42 12.68
C ARG A 11 -59.45 -9.06 12.51
N LYS A 12 -59.71 -8.09 13.40
CA LYS A 12 -59.03 -6.78 13.36
C LYS A 12 -57.55 -6.88 13.69
N ILE A 13 -57.17 -7.67 14.68
CA ILE A 13 -55.74 -7.92 15.01
C ILE A 13 -55.05 -8.59 13.83
N SER A 14 -55.64 -9.61 13.23
CA SER A 14 -55.08 -10.24 12.02
C SER A 14 -54.96 -9.27 10.84
N PHE A 15 -55.88 -8.31 10.71
CA PHE A 15 -55.85 -7.33 9.62
C PHE A 15 -54.67 -6.34 9.73
N PHE A 16 -54.21 -6.02 10.93
CA PHE A 16 -53.07 -5.11 11.14
C PHE A 16 -51.74 -5.84 11.38
N VAL A 17 -51.77 -6.97 12.09
CA VAL A 17 -50.55 -7.73 12.43
C VAL A 17 -49.97 -8.43 11.20
N VAL A 18 -50.80 -8.98 10.32
CA VAL A 18 -50.31 -9.71 9.14
C VAL A 18 -49.55 -8.78 8.18
N PRO A 19 -50.06 -7.59 7.79
CA PRO A 19 -49.29 -6.64 6.99
C PRO A 19 -48.00 -6.17 7.66
N CYS A 20 -48.01 -5.91 8.97
CA CYS A 20 -46.79 -5.52 9.69
C CYS A 20 -45.72 -6.63 9.66
N LEU A 21 -46.13 -7.90 9.81
CA LEU A 21 -45.20 -9.04 9.69
C LEU A 21 -44.65 -9.19 8.27
N ILE A 22 -45.48 -8.96 7.25
CA ILE A 22 -45.04 -8.99 5.84
C ILE A 22 -44.04 -7.87 5.56
N ILE A 23 -44.33 -6.64 5.98
CA ILE A 23 -43.44 -5.48 5.79
C ILE A 23 -42.11 -5.71 6.53
N SER A 24 -42.15 -6.22 7.76
CA SER A 24 -40.96 -6.58 8.53
C SER A 24 -40.12 -7.66 7.83
N ALA A 25 -40.76 -8.71 7.31
CA ALA A 25 -40.08 -9.76 6.56
C ALA A 25 -39.42 -9.23 5.28
N LEU A 26 -40.12 -8.37 4.53
CA LEU A 26 -39.57 -7.72 3.33
C LEU A 26 -38.36 -6.84 3.66
N PHE A 27 -38.42 -6.09 4.77
CA PHE A 27 -37.29 -5.29 5.23
C PHE A 27 -36.09 -6.17 5.60
N ILE A 28 -36.30 -7.27 6.34
CA ILE A 28 -35.22 -8.22 6.70
C ILE A 28 -34.59 -8.82 5.44
N ILE A 29 -35.40 -9.24 4.46
CA ILE A 29 -34.90 -9.78 3.19
C ILE A 29 -34.07 -8.72 2.44
N TYR A 30 -34.53 -7.47 2.43
CA TYR A 30 -33.80 -6.36 1.81
C TYR A 30 -32.46 -6.11 2.49
N GLN A 31 -32.42 -6.10 3.84
CA GLN A 31 -31.18 -5.94 4.60
C GLN A 31 -30.19 -7.09 4.35
N LEU A 32 -30.67 -8.34 4.26
CA LEU A 32 -29.84 -9.50 3.93
C LEU A 32 -29.27 -9.42 2.51
N LYS A 33 -30.05 -8.90 1.55
CA LYS A 33 -29.58 -8.70 0.17
C LYS A 33 -28.47 -7.66 0.10
N ILE A 34 -28.63 -6.51 0.76
CA ILE A 34 -27.59 -5.48 0.86
C ILE A 34 -26.33 -6.06 1.51
N PHE A 35 -26.47 -6.77 2.63
CA PHE A 35 -25.34 -7.40 3.31
C PHE A 35 -24.61 -8.40 2.40
N TYR A 36 -25.36 -9.20 1.63
CA TYR A 36 -24.80 -10.13 0.67
C TYR A 36 -24.01 -9.41 -0.44
N GLU A 37 -24.58 -8.37 -1.06
CA GLU A 37 -23.90 -7.57 -2.10
C GLU A 37 -22.63 -6.91 -1.55
N ILE A 38 -22.68 -6.33 -0.35
CA ILE A 38 -21.50 -5.77 0.32
C ILE A 38 -20.46 -6.87 0.56
N SER A 39 -20.87 -8.03 1.09
CA SER A 39 -19.93 -9.14 1.37
C SER A 39 -19.31 -9.73 0.10
N ALA A 40 -20.06 -9.78 -1.00
CA ALA A 40 -19.58 -10.25 -2.30
C ALA A 40 -18.65 -9.22 -2.99
N SER A 41 -18.80 -7.93 -2.67
CA SER A 41 -17.92 -6.86 -3.14
C SER A 41 -16.61 -6.72 -2.36
N VAL A 42 -16.49 -7.38 -1.18
CA VAL A 42 -15.23 -7.41 -0.42
C VAL A 42 -14.28 -8.40 -1.08
N PRO A 43 -13.15 -7.95 -1.67
CA PRO A 43 -12.19 -8.86 -2.27
C PRO A 43 -11.58 -9.78 -1.20
N ASN A 44 -11.38 -11.04 -1.57
CA ASN A 44 -10.77 -12.09 -0.76
C ASN A 44 -9.45 -11.58 -0.12
N ARG A 45 -9.26 -11.75 1.21
CA ARG A 45 -8.05 -11.35 1.94
C ARG A 45 -6.75 -11.92 1.34
N ASN A 46 -6.82 -13.02 0.58
CA ASN A 46 -5.69 -13.61 -0.12
C ASN A 46 -5.28 -12.84 -1.40
N SER A 47 -6.01 -11.79 -1.80
CA SER A 47 -5.65 -10.90 -2.92
C SER A 47 -4.81 -9.69 -2.49
N LYS A 48 -4.52 -9.53 -1.19
CA LYS A 48 -3.68 -8.44 -0.68
C LYS A 48 -2.21 -8.54 -1.14
N GLU A 49 -1.77 -9.70 -1.62
CA GLU A 49 -0.48 -9.88 -2.30
C GLU A 49 -0.52 -9.50 -3.78
N LEU A 50 -1.68 -9.57 -4.45
CA LEU A 50 -1.79 -9.37 -5.91
C LEU A 50 -2.14 -7.93 -6.32
N TYR A 51 -2.67 -7.14 -5.39
CA TYR A 51 -2.70 -5.68 -5.47
C TYR A 51 -1.87 -5.10 -4.31
N LYS A 52 -0.56 -5.37 -4.31
CA LYS A 52 0.38 -4.35 -3.85
C LYS A 52 0.21 -3.19 -4.83
N GLU A 53 -0.81 -2.37 -4.61
CA GLU A 53 -1.10 -1.17 -5.39
C GLU A 53 0.25 -0.51 -5.73
N LYS A 54 0.62 -0.51 -7.01
CA LYS A 54 1.99 -0.31 -7.52
C LYS A 54 2.64 0.94 -6.89
N LEU A 55 3.36 0.72 -5.78
CA LEU A 55 4.09 1.78 -5.10
C LEU A 55 5.31 2.11 -5.94
N VAL A 56 5.55 3.39 -6.18
CA VAL A 56 6.77 3.84 -6.83
C VAL A 56 7.97 3.41 -5.98
N ARG A 57 9.00 2.85 -6.61
CA ARG A 57 10.18 2.36 -5.89
C ARG A 57 10.75 3.48 -5.02
N GLY A 58 11.13 3.13 -3.80
CA GLY A 58 11.74 4.07 -2.86
C GLY A 58 10.80 5.15 -2.32
N SER A 59 9.52 5.19 -2.72
CA SER A 59 8.55 6.16 -2.18
C SER A 59 7.95 5.70 -0.85
N HIS A 60 7.52 6.66 -0.03
CA HIS A 60 6.83 6.35 1.22
C HIS A 60 5.39 5.87 0.97
N VAL A 61 4.92 4.90 1.77
CA VAL A 61 3.57 4.32 1.62
C VAL A 61 2.46 5.37 1.71
N GLN A 62 2.64 6.44 2.49
CA GLN A 62 1.65 7.51 2.63
C GLN A 62 1.65 8.50 1.45
N GLU A 63 2.73 8.54 0.68
CA GLU A 63 2.89 9.46 -0.47
C GLU A 63 2.37 8.85 -1.77
N LYS A 64 1.99 7.59 -1.72
CA LYS A 64 1.48 6.82 -2.86
C LYS A 64 0.42 7.53 -3.71
N ARG A 65 -0.42 8.36 -3.08
CA ARG A 65 -1.47 9.13 -3.75
C ARG A 65 -0.93 10.25 -4.66
N PHE A 66 0.30 10.70 -4.46
CA PHE A 66 0.93 11.76 -5.24
C PHE A 66 1.58 11.21 -6.51
N TYR A 67 1.99 9.95 -6.50
CA TYR A 67 2.58 9.27 -7.64
C TYR A 67 1.51 8.66 -8.55
N THR A 68 0.53 9.47 -8.94
CA THR A 68 -0.50 9.11 -9.93
C THR A 68 -0.21 9.85 -11.23
N ALA A 69 -0.14 9.11 -12.34
CA ALA A 69 0.10 9.69 -13.66
C ALA A 69 -1.16 10.36 -14.23
N GLU A 70 -1.72 11.35 -13.53
CA GLU A 70 -2.87 12.11 -14.00
C GLU A 70 -2.49 12.88 -15.26
N ASN A 71 -3.10 12.52 -16.40
CA ASN A 71 -2.76 13.06 -17.72
C ASN A 71 -1.27 12.95 -18.10
N GLY A 72 -0.56 11.96 -17.54
CA GLY A 72 0.88 11.79 -17.76
C GLY A 72 1.75 12.87 -17.12
N LYS A 73 1.21 13.66 -16.18
CA LYS A 73 1.95 14.67 -15.42
C LYS A 73 2.21 14.21 -13.99
N PHE A 74 3.26 14.75 -13.39
CA PHE A 74 3.58 14.63 -11.97
C PHE A 74 3.72 16.04 -11.39
N THR A 75 3.18 16.25 -10.19
CA THR A 75 3.34 17.50 -9.44
C THR A 75 4.28 17.23 -8.28
N CYS A 76 5.42 17.93 -8.24
CA CYS A 76 6.39 17.82 -7.16
C CYS A 76 5.69 18.05 -5.80
N ILE A 77 5.92 17.17 -4.83
CA ILE A 77 5.02 16.98 -3.68
C ILE A 77 4.94 18.24 -2.79
N ARG A 78 6.07 18.92 -2.59
CA ARG A 78 6.21 20.10 -1.71
C ARG A 78 6.43 21.38 -2.51
N SER A 79 7.19 21.32 -3.60
CA SER A 79 7.56 22.51 -4.39
C SER A 79 6.55 22.84 -5.50
N SER A 80 5.65 21.91 -5.83
CA SER A 80 4.49 22.10 -6.72
C SER A 80 4.79 22.39 -8.19
N GLU A 81 6.03 22.23 -8.67
CA GLU A 81 6.32 22.24 -10.10
C GLU A 81 5.63 21.06 -10.78
N VAL A 82 5.29 21.23 -12.05
CA VAL A 82 4.64 20.19 -12.85
C VAL A 82 5.62 19.70 -13.91
N ILE A 83 5.93 18.41 -13.87
CA ILE A 83 6.80 17.73 -14.82
C ILE A 83 6.04 16.59 -15.50
N ASP A 84 6.64 15.98 -16.52
CA ASP A 84 6.10 14.74 -17.10
C ASP A 84 6.30 13.58 -16.12
N PHE A 85 5.30 12.71 -15.97
CA PHE A 85 5.39 11.57 -15.04
C PHE A 85 6.52 10.59 -15.41
N GLU A 86 6.94 10.57 -16.68
CA GLU A 86 8.08 9.78 -17.15
C GLU A 86 9.42 10.20 -16.53
N LYS A 87 9.49 11.41 -15.99
CA LYS A 87 10.66 11.92 -15.25
C LYS A 87 10.79 11.35 -13.84
N VAL A 88 9.76 10.66 -13.33
CA VAL A 88 9.84 10.05 -12.00
C VAL A 88 10.74 8.81 -12.04
N ASN A 89 11.83 8.84 -11.27
CA ASN A 89 12.91 7.84 -11.25
C ASN A 89 13.62 7.67 -12.60
N ASP A 90 13.89 8.77 -13.29
CA ASP A 90 14.59 8.78 -14.57
C ASP A 90 16.11 8.98 -14.46
N ASP A 91 16.63 9.00 -13.22
CA ASP A 91 18.02 9.32 -12.86
C ASP A 91 18.40 10.79 -13.09
N TYR A 92 17.44 11.72 -13.14
CA TYR A 92 17.67 13.15 -13.19
C TYR A 92 16.84 13.88 -12.14
N CYS A 93 17.43 14.89 -11.48
CA CYS A 93 16.74 15.65 -10.44
C CYS A 93 16.04 16.88 -11.04
N ASP A 94 14.74 16.74 -11.32
CA ASP A 94 13.86 17.77 -11.89
C ASP A 94 13.11 18.59 -10.82
N CYS A 95 12.72 17.99 -9.69
CA CYS A 95 12.01 18.70 -8.62
C CYS A 95 12.99 19.37 -7.63
N GLU A 96 12.71 20.62 -7.24
CA GLU A 96 13.48 21.30 -6.19
C GLU A 96 13.39 20.57 -4.84
N ASP A 97 12.27 19.88 -4.59
CA ASP A 97 12.04 19.12 -3.36
C ASP A 97 12.52 17.66 -3.40
N SER A 98 13.13 17.22 -4.51
CA SER A 98 13.61 15.85 -4.75
C SER A 98 12.53 14.76 -4.79
N SER A 99 11.25 15.12 -4.95
CA SER A 99 10.14 14.16 -4.91
C SER A 99 9.95 13.33 -6.18
N ASP A 100 10.59 13.69 -7.27
CA ASP A 100 10.63 12.96 -8.53
C ASP A 100 11.56 11.73 -8.50
N GLU A 101 12.61 11.76 -7.67
CA GLU A 101 13.62 10.69 -7.60
C GLU A 101 13.60 9.92 -6.26
N PRO A 102 12.46 9.34 -5.81
CA PRO A 102 12.41 8.59 -4.56
C PRO A 102 13.16 7.25 -4.62
N GLY A 103 13.41 6.73 -5.82
CA GLY A 103 13.89 5.38 -6.11
C GLY A 103 15.29 5.33 -6.72
N THR A 104 15.96 6.46 -6.91
CA THR A 104 17.31 6.57 -7.49
C THR A 104 18.22 7.38 -6.55
N ASN A 105 19.47 7.62 -6.98
CA ASN A 105 20.45 8.47 -6.29
C ASN A 105 20.65 9.83 -6.97
N ALA A 106 19.74 10.27 -7.85
CA ALA A 106 19.94 11.46 -8.68
C ALA A 106 19.78 12.79 -7.93
N CYS A 107 18.90 12.86 -6.94
CA CYS A 107 18.72 14.06 -6.11
C CYS A 107 19.59 14.02 -4.84
N PRO A 108 20.34 15.09 -4.51
CA PRO A 108 21.28 15.12 -3.38
C PRO A 108 20.61 15.04 -2.00
N ASP A 109 19.42 15.62 -1.86
CA ASP A 109 18.61 15.62 -0.63
C ASP A 109 17.47 14.59 -0.68
N GLY A 110 17.56 13.64 -1.62
CA GLY A 110 16.57 12.58 -1.80
C GLY A 110 16.56 11.57 -0.64
N ILE A 111 15.39 10.98 -0.41
CA ILE A 111 15.19 9.93 0.60
C ILE A 111 14.59 8.71 -0.07
N PHE A 112 15.25 7.57 0.11
CA PHE A 112 14.77 6.28 -0.35
C PHE A 112 14.15 5.49 0.80
N TYR A 113 12.93 5.00 0.61
CA TYR A 113 12.24 4.13 1.56
C TYR A 113 12.41 2.66 1.19
N CYS A 114 12.96 1.87 2.11
CA CYS A 114 13.15 0.43 1.93
C CYS A 114 11.78 -0.24 1.72
N THR A 115 11.72 -1.22 0.81
CA THR A 115 10.46 -1.86 0.41
C THR A 115 9.81 -2.64 1.56
N GLN A 116 10.63 -3.27 2.40
CA GLN A 116 10.23 -3.97 3.60
C GLN A 116 10.99 -3.41 4.80
N THR A 117 10.24 -2.98 5.80
CA THR A 117 10.83 -2.48 7.04
C THR A 117 11.21 -3.64 7.95
N SER A 118 12.46 -3.66 8.41
CA SER A 118 12.89 -4.58 9.46
C SER A 118 12.50 -4.07 10.86
N LEU A 119 12.29 -4.99 11.81
CA LEU A 119 12.25 -4.67 13.24
C LEU A 119 13.66 -4.47 13.82
N ASN A 120 14.69 -4.94 13.11
CA ASN A 120 16.07 -4.79 13.51
C ASN A 120 16.49 -3.31 13.36
N LYS A 121 16.82 -2.67 14.49
CA LYS A 121 17.25 -1.27 14.55
C LYS A 121 18.49 -0.96 13.71
N LYS A 122 19.26 -1.99 13.32
CA LYS A 122 20.42 -1.85 12.44
C LYS A 122 20.01 -1.37 11.04
N PHE A 123 18.89 -1.87 10.53
CA PHE A 123 18.44 -1.56 9.18
C PHE A 123 17.40 -0.44 9.26
N PRO A 124 17.72 0.76 8.73
CA PRO A 124 16.77 1.86 8.77
C PRO A 124 15.59 1.58 7.84
N LYS A 125 14.47 2.26 8.08
CA LYS A 125 13.29 2.20 7.20
C LYS A 125 13.46 3.07 5.95
N MET A 126 14.37 4.04 6.02
CA MET A 126 14.67 4.99 4.97
C MET A 126 16.16 5.36 5.01
N ILE A 127 16.74 5.62 3.86
CA ILE A 127 18.15 5.95 3.68
C ILE A 127 18.27 7.19 2.78
N PRO A 128 19.36 7.96 2.88
CA PRO A 128 19.73 8.94 1.86
C PRO A 128 19.76 8.31 0.46
N SER A 129 19.28 9.04 -0.54
CA SER A 129 19.33 8.65 -1.97
C SER A 129 20.75 8.27 -2.41
N SER A 130 21.79 8.90 -1.85
CA SER A 130 23.19 8.61 -2.15
C SER A 130 23.63 7.16 -1.92
N LYS A 131 22.86 6.40 -1.13
CA LYS A 131 23.10 4.97 -0.82
C LYS A 131 22.40 4.02 -1.79
N VAL A 132 21.60 4.54 -2.72
CA VAL A 132 20.90 3.74 -3.70
C VAL A 132 21.88 3.32 -4.80
N ASN A 133 22.02 2.01 -5.01
CA ASN A 133 22.95 1.40 -5.96
C ASN A 133 24.43 1.81 -5.74
N ASP A 134 24.86 1.95 -4.48
CA ASP A 134 26.26 2.22 -4.12
C ASP A 134 27.09 0.94 -3.91
N GLY A 135 26.44 -0.23 -3.98
CA GLY A 135 27.05 -1.54 -3.82
C GLY A 135 27.13 -2.03 -2.37
N ILE A 136 26.61 -1.27 -1.42
CA ILE A 136 26.53 -1.58 0.01
C ILE A 136 25.07 -1.80 0.38
N CYS A 137 24.81 -2.88 1.10
CA CYS A 137 23.47 -3.22 1.54
C CYS A 137 23.14 -2.49 2.86
N ASP A 138 22.36 -1.44 2.73
CA ASP A 138 21.85 -0.57 3.78
C ASP A 138 20.41 -0.90 4.19
N CYS A 139 19.54 -1.34 3.27
CA CYS A 139 18.24 -1.89 3.64
C CYS A 139 18.36 -3.38 3.96
N CYS A 140 17.50 -3.89 4.86
CA CYS A 140 17.48 -5.33 5.14
C CYS A 140 17.10 -6.15 3.91
N ASP A 141 16.15 -5.65 3.14
CA ASP A 141 15.61 -6.35 1.98
C ASP A 141 16.43 -6.14 0.70
N GLY A 142 17.51 -5.36 0.77
CA GLY A 142 18.37 -5.03 -0.37
C GLY A 142 17.65 -4.30 -1.50
N SER A 143 16.52 -3.64 -1.22
CA SER A 143 15.68 -3.00 -2.24
C SER A 143 16.31 -1.75 -2.89
N GLU A 144 17.30 -1.16 -2.22
CA GLU A 144 18.14 -0.04 -2.67
C GLU A 144 19.17 -0.47 -3.74
N GLU A 145 19.57 -1.75 -3.75
CA GLU A 145 20.60 -2.29 -4.66
C GLU A 145 20.00 -3.03 -5.87
N TYR A 146 18.95 -2.47 -6.48
CA TYR A 146 18.15 -3.11 -7.52
C TYR A 146 18.85 -3.21 -8.90
N ARG A 147 19.87 -2.40 -9.17
CA ARG A 147 20.64 -2.44 -10.44
C ARG A 147 21.78 -3.46 -10.41
N SER A 148 22.03 -4.11 -9.28
CA SER A 148 23.27 -4.83 -8.99
C SER A 148 23.74 -5.77 -10.11
N ASN A 149 24.74 -5.30 -10.85
CA ASN A 149 25.79 -6.12 -11.44
C ASN A 149 26.91 -6.28 -10.39
N GLU A 150 27.61 -7.42 -10.42
CA GLU A 150 28.54 -7.87 -9.37
C GLU A 150 29.84 -7.04 -9.31
N ILE A 151 29.82 -5.81 -8.75
CA ILE A 151 30.98 -4.91 -8.80
C ILE A 151 32.12 -5.35 -7.84
N ILE A 152 31.83 -6.07 -6.74
CA ILE A 152 32.87 -6.46 -5.77
C ILE A 152 32.72 -7.93 -5.36
N LYS A 153 33.15 -8.86 -6.23
CA LYS A 153 33.17 -10.30 -5.91
C LYS A 153 34.22 -10.72 -4.88
N ASN A 154 35.10 -9.80 -4.47
CA ASN A 154 36.36 -10.18 -3.82
C ASN A 154 36.38 -10.02 -2.30
N PHE A 155 35.34 -9.45 -1.67
CA PHE A 155 35.31 -9.32 -0.21
C PHE A 155 34.54 -10.48 0.44
N PRO A 156 35.19 -11.36 1.20
CA PRO A 156 34.57 -12.61 1.63
C PRO A 156 33.52 -12.37 2.72
N ARG A 157 32.42 -13.12 2.66
CA ARG A 157 31.22 -12.92 3.50
C ARG A 157 31.47 -13.02 5.01
N ASN A 158 32.45 -13.82 5.42
CA ASN A 158 32.88 -13.90 6.83
C ASN A 158 33.42 -12.57 7.34
N LEU A 159 34.20 -11.83 6.54
CA LEU A 159 34.71 -10.52 6.93
C LEU A 159 33.60 -9.44 6.90
N GLN A 160 32.66 -9.55 5.97
CA GLN A 160 31.43 -8.72 5.95
C GLN A 160 30.60 -8.90 7.23
N LYS A 161 30.45 -10.14 7.71
CA LYS A 161 29.75 -10.42 8.98
C LYS A 161 30.46 -9.80 10.19
N VAL A 162 31.80 -9.83 10.22
CA VAL A 162 32.59 -9.23 11.31
C VAL A 162 32.47 -7.72 11.32
N SER A 163 32.61 -7.08 10.15
CA SER A 163 32.47 -5.63 10.00
C SER A 163 31.02 -5.15 10.01
N ASN A 164 30.07 -6.08 9.94
CA ASN A 164 28.63 -5.84 9.86
C ASN A 164 28.19 -4.99 8.65
N HIS A 165 29.01 -4.93 7.60
CA HIS A 165 28.73 -4.26 6.33
C HIS A 165 28.66 -5.31 5.23
N PHE A 166 27.53 -5.34 4.52
CA PHE A 166 27.29 -6.31 3.46
C PHE A 166 27.41 -5.62 2.11
N LEU A 167 28.07 -6.29 1.17
CA LEU A 167 28.14 -5.85 -0.21
C LEU A 167 27.14 -6.66 -1.06
N VAL A 168 26.80 -6.10 -2.22
CA VAL A 168 25.98 -6.78 -3.22
C VAL A 168 26.60 -8.12 -3.66
N PRO A 169 25.80 -9.16 -3.96
CA PRO A 169 24.33 -9.19 -3.83
C PRO A 169 23.90 -9.17 -2.36
N CYS A 170 22.82 -8.46 -2.03
CA CYS A 170 22.41 -8.31 -0.65
C CYS A 170 21.91 -9.62 -0.03
N PRO A 171 22.36 -9.95 1.19
CA PRO A 171 21.82 -11.11 1.90
C PRO A 171 20.39 -10.81 2.35
N ASN A 172 19.48 -11.76 2.19
CA ASN A 172 18.15 -11.72 2.84
C ASN A 172 18.27 -12.03 4.35
N VAL A 173 19.09 -11.26 5.07
CA VAL A 173 19.33 -11.46 6.50
C VAL A 173 19.35 -10.11 7.21
N CYS A 174 18.27 -9.84 7.93
CA CYS A 174 18.28 -9.00 9.11
C CYS A 174 18.09 -9.83 10.39
#